data_AF-A0A2E6RQH5-F1
#
_entry.id   AF-A0A2E6RQH5-F1
#
_cell.length_a   1.000
_cell.length_b   1.000
_cell.length_c   1.000
_cell.angle_alpha   90.00
_cell.angle_beta   90.00
_cell.angle_gamma   90.00
#
_symmetry.space_group_name_H-M   'P 1'
#
loop_
_entity.id
_entity.type
_entity.pdbx_description
1 polymer ?
#
loop_
_entity_poly.entity_id
_entity_poly.type
_entity_poly.pdbx_seq_one_letter_code
_entity_poly.pdbx_strand_id
1 'polypeptide(L)'
;MNSSIFSNMTTSDLKIVFNKIKNFLGDRFTTSVPIRENHGKDESYHEGFIPDAVAFVINTEEVSKILSICYQHSIPVVPFGAGTSLEGHIAAIKGGISIDLSNLNEIIQVNVEDLDCRVMAGVTRNQLNNYLRDQGLFFPIDPGANATLGGMVATRASGTTAVKYGTMKDNVLSLKVVLADGRVIETSKRARKSSAGYDLTRLFVGSEGTLGIITEVTIKLFGIPETKSVASCVFPNIEKAINSVIEVIQIGVPIARIEFADEVQIEAINKFEKSSHEVLPTLWMEFHGSENSVREQSEIVQRITEQYNGSSFKWTSKIEEYNKLWKARHNAAYAAAALRPGCGIWATDVCVPISRLADCILETKKQIQSSSIPAPIVGHVGDGNFHVCFVVNPKNSAEINEVKKMNEDLVFRAIEMDGTCTGEHGIGYGKVDYLVKEHGENTVDVMKSIKFSLDPRNIMNPGKVFRD
;
A
#
# COMPACT_ATOMS: atom_id res chain seq x y z
N MET A 1 -31.91 -14.02 -4.03
CA MET A 1 -32.30 -14.11 -5.46
C MET A 1 -31.38 -13.17 -6.23
N ASN A 2 -30.17 -13.61 -6.57
CA ASN A 2 -29.18 -12.78 -7.26
C ASN A 2 -29.08 -13.25 -8.71
N SER A 3 -29.92 -12.69 -9.57
CA SER A 3 -29.67 -12.71 -11.01
C SER A 3 -28.47 -11.79 -11.26
N SER A 4 -27.37 -12.37 -11.75
CA SER A 4 -26.18 -11.66 -12.23
C SER A 4 -26.59 -10.47 -13.11
N ILE A 5 -26.40 -9.25 -12.62
CA ILE A 5 -26.63 -8.00 -13.38
C ILE A 5 -25.72 -7.94 -14.61
N PHE A 6 -24.63 -8.72 -14.63
CA PHE A 6 -23.61 -8.69 -15.67
C PHE A 6 -23.81 -9.72 -16.80
N SER A 7 -24.82 -10.61 -16.72
CA SER A 7 -25.02 -11.66 -17.75
C SER A 7 -25.76 -11.20 -19.02
N ASN A 8 -26.20 -9.93 -19.10
CA ASN A 8 -27.02 -9.42 -20.20
C ASN A 8 -26.36 -8.29 -21.01
N MET A 9 -25.05 -8.08 -20.88
CA MET A 9 -24.37 -7.05 -21.65
C MET A 9 -24.23 -7.50 -23.11
N THR A 10 -25.00 -6.89 -24.01
CA THR A 10 -24.90 -7.24 -25.43
C THR A 10 -23.59 -6.66 -26.00
N THR A 11 -22.94 -7.38 -26.92
CA THR A 11 -21.77 -6.86 -27.67
C THR A 11 -22.09 -5.54 -28.39
N SER A 12 -23.37 -5.22 -28.58
CA SER A 12 -23.84 -3.95 -29.15
C SER A 12 -23.65 -2.78 -28.18
N ASP A 13 -23.95 -2.94 -26.89
CA ASP A 13 -23.85 -1.87 -25.89
C ASP A 13 -22.41 -1.42 -25.66
N LEU A 14 -21.48 -2.38 -25.56
CA LEU A 14 -20.04 -2.10 -25.45
C LEU A 14 -19.52 -1.31 -26.64
N LYS A 15 -19.91 -1.67 -27.88
CA LYS A 15 -19.52 -0.93 -29.09
C LYS A 15 -20.04 0.51 -29.09
N ILE A 16 -21.28 0.72 -28.64
CA ILE A 16 -21.86 2.07 -28.54
C ILE A 16 -21.06 2.91 -27.54
N VAL A 17 -20.79 2.38 -26.36
CA VAL A 17 -20.02 3.06 -25.31
C VAL A 17 -18.60 3.38 -25.80
N PHE A 18 -17.93 2.42 -26.44
CA PHE A 18 -16.57 2.59 -26.94
C PHE A 18 -16.51 3.68 -28.02
N ASN A 19 -17.47 3.71 -28.93
CA ASN A 19 -17.55 4.77 -29.94
C ASN A 19 -17.80 6.14 -29.30
N LYS A 20 -18.72 6.24 -28.32
CA LYS A 20 -18.98 7.49 -27.59
C LYS A 20 -17.72 8.02 -26.91
N ILE A 21 -16.94 7.14 -26.27
CA ILE A 21 -15.71 7.52 -25.57
C ILE A 21 -14.60 7.88 -26.56
N LYS A 22 -14.39 7.04 -27.59
CA LYS A 22 -13.39 7.28 -28.64
C LYS A 22 -13.62 8.59 -29.38
N ASN A 23 -14.87 9.02 -29.56
CA ASN A 23 -15.18 10.27 -30.23
C ASN A 23 -14.56 11.51 -29.56
N PHE A 24 -14.34 11.50 -28.24
CA PHE A 24 -13.72 12.64 -27.54
C PHE A 24 -12.31 12.37 -27.01
N LEU A 25 -11.92 11.11 -26.80
CA LEU A 25 -10.55 10.76 -26.41
C LEU A 25 -9.61 10.52 -27.60
N GLY A 26 -10.15 10.21 -28.78
CA GLY A 26 -9.36 9.82 -29.95
C GLY A 26 -8.50 8.58 -29.65
N ASP A 27 -7.21 8.69 -29.94
CA ASP A 27 -6.23 7.60 -29.75
C ASP A 27 -5.93 7.28 -28.28
N ARG A 28 -6.31 8.17 -27.34
CA ARG A 28 -6.23 7.90 -25.90
C ARG A 28 -7.27 6.90 -25.41
N PHE A 29 -8.16 6.42 -26.28
CA PHE A 29 -9.02 5.27 -26.02
C PHE A 29 -8.61 4.11 -26.93
N THR A 30 -8.16 3.01 -26.33
CA THR A 30 -7.53 1.90 -27.06
C THR A 30 -8.04 0.54 -26.63
N THR A 31 -8.07 -0.38 -27.60
CA THR A 31 -8.40 -1.80 -27.41
C THR A 31 -7.20 -2.71 -27.71
N SER A 32 -6.00 -2.11 -27.82
CA SER A 32 -4.74 -2.82 -28.06
C SER A 32 -4.47 -3.87 -26.99
N VAL A 33 -4.19 -5.11 -27.40
CA VAL A 33 -4.01 -6.25 -26.49
C VAL A 33 -2.87 -6.01 -25.49
N PRO A 34 -1.64 -5.62 -25.89
CA PRO A 34 -0.56 -5.40 -24.93
C PRO A 34 -0.86 -4.31 -23.88
N ILE A 35 -1.58 -3.26 -24.29
CA ILE A 35 -1.95 -2.18 -23.37
C ILE A 35 -2.95 -2.72 -22.35
N ARG A 36 -3.96 -3.46 -22.80
CA ARG A 36 -4.96 -4.06 -21.90
C ARG A 36 -4.35 -5.08 -20.95
N GLU A 37 -3.41 -5.91 -21.41
CA GLU A 37 -2.67 -6.87 -20.57
C GLU A 37 -1.95 -6.17 -19.42
N ASN A 38 -1.24 -5.06 -19.70
CA ASN A 38 -0.56 -4.26 -18.68
C ASN A 38 -1.52 -3.58 -17.68
N HIS A 39 -2.80 -3.46 -18.02
CA HIS A 39 -3.84 -2.90 -17.14
C HIS A 39 -4.69 -3.96 -16.44
N GLY A 40 -4.44 -5.25 -16.70
CA GLY A 40 -5.21 -6.36 -16.13
C GLY A 40 -4.51 -7.10 -14.99
N LYS A 41 -3.24 -6.81 -14.73
CA LYS A 41 -2.39 -7.55 -13.79
C LYS A 41 -1.48 -6.59 -13.02
N ASP A 42 -1.58 -6.61 -11.69
CA ASP A 42 -0.67 -5.88 -10.80
C ASP A 42 0.53 -6.75 -10.40
N GLU A 43 1.35 -6.24 -9.48
CA GLU A 43 2.57 -6.90 -9.00
C GLU A 43 2.29 -8.11 -8.08
N SER A 44 1.02 -8.40 -7.78
CA SER A 44 0.64 -9.52 -6.93
C SER A 44 0.90 -10.89 -7.57
N TYR A 45 0.76 -11.95 -6.79
CA TYR A 45 0.74 -13.32 -7.30
C TYR A 45 -0.63 -13.70 -7.93
N HIS A 46 -1.68 -12.93 -7.65
CA HIS A 46 -3.06 -13.26 -8.00
C HIS A 46 -3.32 -13.28 -9.51
N GLU A 47 -4.28 -14.04 -10.02
CA GLU A 47 -4.59 -14.07 -11.45
C GLU A 47 -4.92 -12.68 -12.03
N GLY A 48 -4.43 -12.38 -13.24
CA GLY A 48 -4.76 -11.14 -13.94
C GLY A 48 -6.07 -11.28 -14.73
N PHE A 49 -6.83 -10.19 -14.84
CA PHE A 49 -8.06 -10.14 -15.62
C PHE A 49 -8.02 -8.92 -16.55
N ILE A 50 -8.05 -9.17 -17.85
CA ILE A 50 -7.80 -8.15 -18.88
C ILE A 50 -9.08 -7.31 -19.11
N PRO A 51 -9.01 -5.96 -19.04
CA PRO A 51 -10.15 -5.09 -19.37
C PRO A 51 -10.48 -5.17 -20.87
N ASP A 52 -11.67 -4.73 -21.29
CA ASP A 52 -12.07 -4.69 -22.70
C ASP A 52 -11.45 -3.51 -23.46
N ALA A 53 -11.17 -2.40 -22.77
CA ALA A 53 -10.49 -1.22 -23.31
C ALA A 53 -9.76 -0.43 -22.22
N VAL A 54 -8.88 0.47 -22.64
CA VAL A 54 -8.15 1.40 -21.75
C VAL A 54 -8.39 2.84 -22.22
N ALA A 55 -8.67 3.73 -21.26
CA ALA A 55 -8.90 5.16 -21.48
C ALA A 55 -7.87 5.99 -20.69
N PHE A 56 -6.99 6.71 -21.40
CA PHE A 56 -6.01 7.60 -20.79
C PHE A 56 -6.59 9.01 -20.65
N VAL A 57 -6.88 9.44 -19.42
CA VAL A 57 -7.52 10.73 -19.13
C VAL A 57 -6.50 11.83 -18.81
N ILE A 58 -6.83 13.08 -19.13
CA ILE A 58 -5.94 14.23 -18.87
C ILE A 58 -6.56 15.30 -17.95
N ASN A 59 -7.83 15.17 -17.59
CA ASN A 59 -8.50 16.08 -16.66
C ASN A 59 -9.69 15.38 -15.95
N THR A 60 -10.27 16.06 -14.95
CA THR A 60 -11.39 15.52 -14.17
C THR A 60 -12.67 15.41 -15.00
N GLU A 61 -12.86 16.31 -15.96
CA GLU A 61 -14.03 16.38 -16.83
C GLU A 61 -14.15 15.14 -17.73
N GLU A 62 -13.02 14.64 -18.24
CA GLU A 62 -12.99 13.40 -19.01
C GLU A 62 -13.36 12.18 -18.15
N VAL A 63 -12.84 12.10 -16.92
CA VAL A 63 -13.24 11.04 -15.97
C VAL A 63 -14.74 11.08 -15.71
N SER A 64 -15.28 12.27 -15.40
CA SER A 64 -16.72 12.50 -15.21
C SER A 64 -17.55 12.07 -16.42
N LYS A 65 -17.12 12.42 -17.63
CA LYS A 65 -17.81 12.07 -18.86
C LYS A 65 -17.78 10.56 -19.14
N ILE A 66 -16.64 9.90 -18.92
CA ILE A 66 -16.51 8.44 -19.09
C ILE A 66 -17.42 7.72 -18.08
N LEU A 67 -17.35 8.08 -16.79
CA LEU A 67 -18.18 7.45 -15.76
C LEU A 67 -19.67 7.65 -16.03
N SER A 68 -20.09 8.85 -16.43
CA SER A 68 -21.48 9.13 -16.82
C SER A 68 -21.97 8.20 -17.94
N ILE A 69 -21.16 8.00 -18.99
CA ILE A 69 -21.49 7.10 -20.11
C ILE A 69 -21.53 5.64 -19.63
N CYS A 70 -20.55 5.21 -18.85
CA CYS A 70 -20.46 3.84 -18.34
C CYS A 70 -21.65 3.53 -17.42
N TYR A 71 -22.04 4.47 -16.55
CA TYR A 71 -23.18 4.35 -15.65
C TYR A 71 -24.50 4.17 -16.40
N GLN A 72 -24.74 4.94 -17.47
CA GLN A 72 -25.95 4.80 -18.29
C GLN A 72 -26.10 3.40 -18.91
N HIS A 73 -24.98 2.75 -19.23
CA HIS A 73 -24.92 1.46 -19.90
C HIS A 73 -24.50 0.31 -18.96
N SER A 74 -24.34 0.57 -17.66
CA SER A 74 -23.86 -0.38 -16.63
C SER A 74 -22.54 -1.07 -17.00
N ILE A 75 -21.61 -0.33 -17.60
CA ILE A 75 -20.27 -0.82 -17.97
C ILE A 75 -19.34 -0.72 -16.76
N PRO A 76 -18.71 -1.82 -16.31
CA PRO A 76 -17.70 -1.80 -15.26
C PRO A 76 -16.52 -0.89 -15.59
N VAL A 77 -15.98 -0.25 -14.57
CA VAL A 77 -14.82 0.62 -14.65
C VAL A 77 -13.80 0.23 -13.60
N VAL A 78 -12.54 0.12 -14.01
CA VAL A 78 -11.40 -0.13 -13.12
C VAL A 78 -10.47 1.08 -13.13
N PRO A 79 -10.31 1.79 -12.02
CA PRO A 79 -9.33 2.89 -11.94
C PRO A 79 -7.92 2.34 -11.91
N PHE A 80 -7.00 2.93 -12.67
CA PHE A 80 -5.61 2.50 -12.79
C PHE A 80 -4.64 3.65 -12.50
N GLY A 81 -3.70 3.41 -11.58
CA GLY A 81 -2.62 4.33 -11.21
C GLY A 81 -1.29 3.94 -11.85
N ALA A 82 -0.35 3.43 -11.05
CA ALA A 82 0.94 2.92 -11.52
C ALA A 82 0.97 1.38 -11.71
N GLY A 83 -0.10 0.67 -11.36
CA GLY A 83 -0.17 -0.79 -11.43
C GLY A 83 0.61 -1.57 -10.35
N THR A 84 1.09 -0.89 -9.30
CA THR A 84 1.99 -1.45 -8.28
C THR A 84 1.27 -2.06 -7.06
N SER A 85 -0.02 -2.39 -7.17
CA SER A 85 -0.79 -2.96 -6.05
C SER A 85 -0.50 -4.46 -5.86
N LEU A 86 -0.86 -5.02 -4.69
CA LEU A 86 -0.47 -6.38 -4.31
C LEU A 86 -1.63 -7.34 -4.02
N GLU A 87 -2.88 -6.92 -4.15
CA GLU A 87 -4.07 -7.76 -3.88
C GLU A 87 -5.07 -7.86 -5.06
N GLY A 88 -4.59 -7.62 -6.29
CA GLY A 88 -5.39 -7.78 -7.51
C GLY A 88 -6.33 -6.61 -7.79
N HIS A 89 -6.00 -5.41 -7.30
CA HIS A 89 -6.92 -4.25 -7.29
C HIS A 89 -7.36 -3.82 -8.69
N ILE A 90 -6.45 -3.92 -9.67
CA ILE A 90 -6.67 -3.48 -11.06
C ILE A 90 -7.19 -4.60 -11.96
N ALA A 91 -7.39 -5.81 -11.43
CA ALA A 91 -7.82 -6.92 -12.26
C ALA A 91 -9.28 -6.72 -12.69
N ALA A 92 -9.57 -6.70 -13.99
CA ALA A 92 -10.91 -6.47 -14.54
C ALA A 92 -11.80 -7.73 -14.46
N ILE A 93 -12.14 -8.18 -13.25
CA ILE A 93 -12.93 -9.41 -12.97
C ILE A 93 -14.24 -9.47 -13.79
N LYS A 94 -14.84 -8.31 -14.10
CA LYS A 94 -16.08 -8.20 -14.90
C LYS A 94 -15.86 -7.59 -16.29
N GLY A 95 -14.61 -7.55 -16.77
CA GLY A 95 -14.25 -6.81 -17.98
C GLY A 95 -14.44 -5.30 -17.81
N GLY A 96 -14.89 -4.63 -18.87
CA GLY A 96 -15.17 -3.20 -18.87
C GLY A 96 -13.97 -2.33 -19.24
N ILE A 97 -13.92 -1.11 -18.73
CA ILE A 97 -12.93 -0.10 -19.13
C ILE A 97 -11.97 0.16 -17.97
N SER A 98 -10.68 0.03 -18.23
CA SER A 98 -9.66 0.58 -17.33
C SER A 98 -9.48 2.06 -17.62
N ILE A 99 -9.61 2.92 -16.61
CA ILE A 99 -9.32 4.36 -16.73
C ILE A 99 -7.93 4.60 -16.14
N ASP A 100 -6.99 4.95 -17.00
CA ASP A 100 -5.60 5.24 -16.63
C ASP A 100 -5.45 6.73 -16.28
N LEU A 101 -5.02 7.00 -15.04
CA LEU A 101 -4.83 8.33 -14.47
C LEU A 101 -3.39 8.86 -14.59
N SER A 102 -2.46 8.14 -15.22
CA SER A 102 -1.03 8.49 -15.28
C SER A 102 -0.74 9.85 -15.92
N ASN A 103 -1.62 10.34 -16.80
CA ASN A 103 -1.50 11.67 -17.40
C ASN A 103 -2.14 12.79 -16.55
N LEU A 104 -2.86 12.46 -15.46
CA LEU A 104 -3.28 13.42 -14.42
C LEU A 104 -2.10 13.65 -13.46
N ASN A 105 -0.98 14.18 -13.94
CA ASN A 105 0.28 14.21 -13.20
C ASN A 105 0.82 15.62 -12.93
N GLU A 106 -0.06 16.62 -12.86
CA GLU A 106 0.33 17.98 -12.53
C GLU A 106 0.34 18.23 -11.01
N ILE A 107 1.38 18.93 -10.54
CA ILE A 107 1.42 19.51 -9.19
C ILE A 107 0.72 20.86 -9.27
N ILE A 108 -0.54 20.92 -8.84
CA ILE A 108 -1.44 22.07 -9.05
C ILE A 108 -1.01 23.27 -8.19
N GLN A 109 -0.65 23.02 -6.92
CA GLN A 109 -0.37 24.08 -5.97
C GLN A 109 0.47 23.56 -4.81
N VAL A 110 1.49 24.31 -4.40
CA VAL A 110 2.24 24.09 -3.15
C VAL A 110 2.11 25.33 -2.27
N ASN A 111 1.63 25.14 -1.05
CA ASN A 111 1.49 26.19 -0.04
C ASN A 111 2.60 26.00 0.99
N VAL A 112 3.77 26.58 0.71
CA VAL A 112 4.98 26.38 1.55
C VAL A 112 4.74 26.83 2.99
N GLU A 113 4.09 27.98 3.17
CA GLU A 113 3.78 28.56 4.49
C GLU A 113 2.78 27.71 5.30
N ASP A 114 1.88 26.99 4.61
CA ASP A 114 0.83 26.17 5.22
C ASP A 114 1.24 24.70 5.38
N LEU A 115 2.37 24.29 4.79
CA LEU A 115 2.87 22.91 4.76
C LEU A 115 1.86 21.94 4.12
N ASP A 116 1.29 22.30 2.98
CA ASP A 116 0.43 21.42 2.20
C ASP A 116 0.57 21.64 0.69
N CYS A 117 0.09 20.68 -0.10
CA CYS A 117 -0.02 20.83 -1.53
C CYS A 117 -1.28 20.16 -2.06
N ARG A 118 -1.69 20.59 -3.26
CA ARG A 118 -2.72 19.96 -4.07
C ARG A 118 -2.10 19.49 -5.38
N VAL A 119 -2.34 18.24 -5.71
CA VAL A 119 -1.75 17.53 -6.85
C VAL A 119 -2.82 16.72 -7.56
N MET A 120 -2.64 16.46 -8.85
CA MET A 120 -3.46 15.50 -9.56
C MET A 120 -3.11 14.06 -9.15
N ALA A 121 -4.08 13.15 -9.26
CA ALA A 121 -3.99 11.78 -8.73
C ALA A 121 -2.91 10.90 -9.36
N GLY A 122 -2.47 11.20 -10.58
CA GLY A 122 -1.39 10.52 -11.30
C GLY A 122 0.02 10.97 -10.90
N VAL A 123 0.17 12.03 -10.10
CA VAL A 123 1.49 12.45 -9.59
C VAL A 123 2.09 11.30 -8.77
N THR A 124 3.32 10.92 -9.08
CA THR A 124 4.04 9.87 -8.32
C THR A 124 4.71 10.43 -7.08
N ARG A 125 4.93 9.57 -6.07
CA ARG A 125 5.67 9.94 -4.85
C ARG A 125 7.01 10.59 -5.16
N ASN A 126 7.81 9.98 -6.03
CA ASN A 126 9.13 10.50 -6.38
C ASN A 126 9.02 11.82 -7.16
N GLN A 127 8.04 11.97 -8.05
CA GLN A 127 7.81 13.23 -8.75
C GLN A 127 7.54 14.37 -7.76
N LEU A 128 6.64 14.15 -6.79
CA LEU A 128 6.34 15.18 -5.79
C LEU A 128 7.56 15.53 -4.94
N ASN A 129 8.26 14.53 -4.37
CA ASN A 129 9.41 14.78 -3.52
C ASN A 129 10.59 15.41 -4.28
N ASN A 130 10.76 15.11 -5.57
CA ASN A 130 11.74 15.79 -6.41
C ASN A 130 11.38 17.28 -6.61
N TYR A 131 10.10 17.60 -6.80
CA TYR A 131 9.63 18.98 -6.95
C TYR A 131 9.77 19.81 -5.67
N LEU A 132 9.56 19.19 -4.50
CA LEU A 132 9.62 19.87 -3.20
C LEU A 132 11.05 20.09 -2.66
N ARG A 133 12.05 19.40 -3.22
CA ARG A 133 13.40 19.30 -2.66
C ARG A 133 14.02 20.64 -2.27
N ASP A 134 13.92 21.63 -3.15
CA ASP A 134 14.56 22.94 -2.96
C ASP A 134 13.69 23.93 -2.15
N GLN A 135 12.52 23.49 -1.69
CA GLN A 135 11.55 24.30 -0.92
C GLN A 135 11.64 24.03 0.59
N GLY A 136 12.56 23.17 1.03
CA GLY A 136 12.71 22.78 2.43
C GLY A 136 11.59 21.87 2.94
N LEU A 137 10.75 21.32 2.04
CA LEU A 137 9.61 20.48 2.37
C LEU A 137 9.76 19.07 1.77
N PHE A 138 9.03 18.12 2.33
CA PHE A 138 8.88 16.78 1.76
C PHE A 138 7.52 16.16 2.11
N PHE A 139 7.11 15.19 1.30
CA PHE A 139 6.01 14.29 1.58
C PHE A 139 6.56 12.98 2.17
N PRO A 140 6.12 12.56 3.38
CA PRO A 140 6.88 11.60 4.16
C PRO A 140 6.56 10.13 3.87
N ILE A 141 5.39 9.83 3.31
CA ILE A 141 4.92 8.45 3.16
C ILE A 141 5.73 7.74 2.06
N ASP A 142 6.37 6.64 2.44
CA ASP A 142 7.43 5.99 1.66
C ASP A 142 7.16 4.48 1.52
N PRO A 143 6.15 4.07 0.72
CA PRO A 143 5.96 2.67 0.34
C PRO A 143 7.11 2.22 -0.56
N GLY A 144 7.35 0.91 -0.61
CA GLY A 144 8.43 0.31 -1.41
C GLY A 144 8.34 0.63 -2.91
N ALA A 145 7.14 0.83 -3.45
CA ALA A 145 6.91 1.19 -4.85
C ALA A 145 6.85 2.72 -5.09
N ASN A 146 7.20 3.16 -6.30
CA ASN A 146 6.93 4.54 -6.74
C ASN A 146 5.49 4.68 -7.26
N ALA A 147 4.53 4.56 -6.34
CA ALA A 147 3.10 4.63 -6.65
C ALA A 147 2.64 6.06 -6.99
N THR A 148 1.49 6.16 -7.66
CA THR A 148 0.76 7.43 -7.81
C THR A 148 0.07 7.80 -6.50
N LEU A 149 -0.06 9.09 -6.22
CA LEU A 149 -0.69 9.57 -4.98
C LEU A 149 -2.17 9.19 -4.92
N GLY A 150 -2.89 9.16 -6.05
CA GLY A 150 -4.25 8.63 -6.12
C GLY A 150 -4.34 7.15 -5.73
N GLY A 151 -3.40 6.33 -6.21
CA GLY A 151 -3.30 4.92 -5.82
C GLY A 151 -3.00 4.76 -4.33
N MET A 152 -2.03 5.51 -3.81
CA MET A 152 -1.69 5.52 -2.38
C MET A 152 -2.90 5.91 -1.51
N VAL A 153 -3.69 6.90 -1.91
CA VAL A 153 -4.94 7.24 -1.20
C VAL A 153 -5.94 6.09 -1.28
N ALA A 154 -6.17 5.55 -2.48
CA ALA A 154 -7.17 4.53 -2.73
C ALA A 154 -6.91 3.24 -1.93
N THR A 155 -5.64 2.85 -1.74
CA THR A 155 -5.26 1.68 -0.95
C THR A 155 -4.95 2.00 0.52
N ARG A 156 -5.04 3.28 0.93
CA ARG A 156 -4.63 3.74 2.28
C ARG A 156 -3.18 3.31 2.59
N ALA A 157 -2.27 3.54 1.65
CA ALA A 157 -0.87 3.13 1.79
C ALA A 157 -0.21 3.69 3.07
N SER A 158 0.73 2.92 3.62
CA SER A 158 1.69 3.35 4.63
C SER A 158 3.11 3.33 4.05
N GLY A 159 4.07 2.86 4.83
CA GLY A 159 5.48 2.78 4.48
C GLY A 159 6.36 2.98 5.72
N THR A 160 7.68 2.89 5.51
CA THR A 160 8.70 2.84 6.58
C THR A 160 8.64 3.98 7.61
N THR A 161 8.08 5.13 7.23
CA THR A 161 8.01 6.36 8.04
C THR A 161 6.69 6.54 8.78
N ALA A 162 5.74 5.62 8.63
CA ALA A 162 4.38 5.75 9.17
C ALA A 162 4.37 5.88 10.70
N VAL A 163 5.29 5.20 11.40
CA VAL A 163 5.46 5.32 12.86
C VAL A 163 5.62 6.77 13.35
N LYS A 164 6.22 7.65 12.55
CA LYS A 164 6.42 9.08 12.90
C LYS A 164 5.41 10.00 12.25
N TYR A 165 5.08 9.76 10.99
CA TYR A 165 4.35 10.71 10.15
C TYR A 165 2.89 10.30 9.92
N GLY A 166 2.46 9.15 10.43
CA GLY A 166 1.16 8.53 10.12
C GLY A 166 1.13 7.96 8.71
N THR A 167 -0.03 7.48 8.26
CA THR A 167 -0.22 6.86 6.94
C THR A 167 -0.86 7.82 5.94
N MET A 168 -1.26 7.35 4.75
CA MET A 168 -2.12 8.11 3.85
C MET A 168 -3.43 8.54 4.50
N LYS A 169 -3.95 7.77 5.45
CA LYS A 169 -5.06 8.21 6.31
C LYS A 169 -4.67 9.56 6.94
N ASP A 170 -3.59 9.63 7.68
CA ASP A 170 -3.29 10.82 8.48
C ASP A 170 -2.86 12.03 7.65
N ASN A 171 -2.39 11.81 6.43
CA ASN A 171 -1.77 12.83 5.59
C ASN A 171 -2.66 13.41 4.48
N VAL A 172 -3.83 12.85 4.23
CA VAL A 172 -4.80 13.43 3.29
C VAL A 172 -5.68 14.46 4.01
N LEU A 173 -5.79 15.65 3.41
CA LEU A 173 -6.65 16.74 3.87
C LEU A 173 -7.99 16.77 3.13
N SER A 174 -7.96 16.63 1.80
CA SER A 174 -9.12 16.69 0.92
C SER A 174 -8.87 15.94 -0.39
N LEU A 175 -9.95 15.51 -1.04
CA LEU A 175 -9.95 14.82 -2.31
C LEU A 175 -10.95 15.48 -3.26
N LYS A 176 -10.60 15.53 -4.55
CA LYS A 176 -11.56 15.67 -5.64
C LYS A 176 -11.86 14.29 -6.17
N VAL A 177 -13.13 13.90 -6.16
CA VAL A 177 -13.58 12.55 -6.53
C VAL A 177 -14.69 12.63 -7.56
N VAL A 178 -14.64 11.75 -8.56
CA VAL A 178 -15.72 11.53 -9.51
C VAL A 178 -16.47 10.27 -9.11
N LEU A 179 -17.77 10.40 -8.82
CA LEU A 179 -18.65 9.28 -8.45
C LEU A 179 -19.07 8.45 -9.66
N ALA A 180 -19.65 7.28 -9.42
CA ALA A 180 -20.09 6.35 -10.45
C ALA A 180 -20.99 7.01 -11.52
N ASP A 181 -21.89 7.91 -11.11
CA ASP A 181 -22.81 8.64 -12.00
C ASP A 181 -22.19 9.86 -12.70
N GLY A 182 -20.89 10.10 -12.49
CA GLY A 182 -20.14 11.21 -13.07
C GLY A 182 -20.14 12.51 -12.25
N ARG A 183 -20.86 12.59 -11.12
CA ARG A 183 -20.78 13.78 -10.25
C ARG A 183 -19.36 13.99 -9.73
N VAL A 184 -18.89 15.23 -9.80
CA VAL A 184 -17.60 15.65 -9.22
C VAL A 184 -17.86 16.26 -7.85
N ILE A 185 -17.18 15.76 -6.83
CA ILE A 185 -17.27 16.27 -5.46
C ILE A 185 -15.90 16.66 -4.93
N GLU A 186 -15.89 17.64 -4.02
CA GLU A 186 -14.76 17.90 -3.13
C GLU A 186 -15.14 17.40 -1.74
N THR A 187 -14.33 16.53 -1.13
CA THR A 187 -14.70 15.87 0.13
C THR A 187 -14.62 16.80 1.34
N SER A 188 -13.78 17.83 1.28
CA SER A 188 -13.54 18.79 2.36
C SER A 188 -12.82 20.03 1.81
N LYS A 189 -12.66 21.07 2.64
CA LYS A 189 -11.77 22.21 2.36
C LYS A 189 -10.39 21.98 3.01
N ARG A 190 -9.39 22.82 2.69
CA ARG A 190 -7.99 22.64 3.14
C ARG A 190 -7.76 22.81 4.65
N ALA A 191 -8.76 23.30 5.40
CA ALA A 191 -8.59 23.60 6.81
C ALA A 191 -8.17 22.34 7.60
N ARG A 192 -7.15 22.46 8.46
CA ARG A 192 -6.60 21.35 9.24
C ARG A 192 -7.61 20.73 10.21
N LYS A 193 -8.64 21.48 10.58
CA LYS A 193 -9.72 21.07 11.49
C LYS A 193 -11.04 21.51 10.90
N SER A 194 -12.01 20.61 10.90
CA SER A 194 -13.38 20.88 10.50
C SER A 194 -14.30 19.88 11.19
N SER A 195 -15.48 20.33 11.58
CA SER A 195 -16.58 19.48 12.04
C SER A 195 -17.86 19.76 11.23
N ALA A 196 -17.69 20.32 10.03
CA ALA A 196 -18.80 20.68 9.14
C ALA A 196 -19.26 19.45 8.34
N GLY A 197 -20.20 18.69 8.90
CA GLY A 197 -20.77 17.50 8.27
C GLY A 197 -19.92 16.23 8.43
N TYR A 198 -20.20 15.23 7.60
CA TYR A 198 -19.49 13.94 7.63
C TYR A 198 -18.10 14.03 6.99
N ASP A 199 -17.16 13.23 7.50
CA ASP A 199 -15.82 13.11 6.92
C ASP A 199 -15.84 12.20 5.68
N LEU A 200 -16.22 12.79 4.54
CA LEU A 200 -16.20 12.08 3.26
C LEU A 200 -14.76 11.74 2.82
N THR A 201 -13.75 12.50 3.25
CA THR A 201 -12.36 12.21 2.90
C THR A 201 -11.99 10.82 3.41
N ARG A 202 -12.25 10.54 4.68
CA ARG A 202 -12.02 9.22 5.31
C ARG A 202 -12.77 8.08 4.64
N LEU A 203 -13.93 8.34 4.04
CA LEU A 203 -14.70 7.33 3.32
C LEU A 203 -13.98 6.88 2.03
N PHE A 204 -13.32 7.81 1.31
CA PHE A 204 -12.62 7.48 0.07
C PHE A 204 -11.18 6.99 0.29
N VAL A 205 -10.50 7.38 1.37
CA VAL A 205 -9.18 6.85 1.71
C VAL A 205 -9.28 5.37 2.11
N GLY A 206 -8.73 4.48 1.28
CA GLY A 206 -8.86 3.02 1.45
C GLY A 206 -10.08 2.42 0.75
N SER A 207 -10.75 3.18 -0.14
CA SER A 207 -11.92 2.67 -0.87
C SER A 207 -11.59 1.82 -2.10
N GLU A 208 -10.31 1.73 -2.48
CA GLU A 208 -9.81 0.87 -3.57
C GLU A 208 -10.49 1.11 -4.93
N GLY A 209 -10.96 2.36 -5.15
CA GLY A 209 -11.67 2.74 -6.37
C GLY A 209 -13.11 2.19 -6.46
N THR A 210 -13.61 1.55 -5.39
CA THR A 210 -14.96 0.97 -5.37
C THR A 210 -16.05 2.01 -5.17
N LEU A 211 -15.73 3.20 -4.64
CA LEU A 211 -16.73 4.26 -4.38
C LEU A 211 -16.68 5.41 -5.39
N GLY A 212 -15.62 5.48 -6.21
CA GLY A 212 -15.38 6.57 -7.15
C GLY A 212 -13.91 6.66 -7.56
N ILE A 213 -13.59 7.62 -8.44
CA ILE A 213 -12.25 7.88 -8.94
C ILE A 213 -11.71 9.16 -8.34
N ILE A 214 -10.61 9.07 -7.59
CA ILE A 214 -9.88 10.23 -7.06
C ILE A 214 -9.11 10.88 -8.22
N THR A 215 -9.31 12.16 -8.48
CA THR A 215 -8.63 12.91 -9.55
C THR A 215 -7.66 13.97 -9.04
N GLU A 216 -7.89 14.50 -7.82
CA GLU A 216 -6.96 15.39 -7.13
C GLU A 216 -6.84 15.02 -5.66
N VAL A 217 -5.65 15.21 -5.10
CA VAL A 217 -5.34 14.95 -3.69
C VAL A 217 -4.76 16.22 -3.08
N THR A 218 -5.29 16.64 -1.93
CA THR A 218 -4.67 17.64 -1.08
C THR A 218 -4.03 16.94 0.12
N ILE A 219 -2.72 17.10 0.31
CA ILE A 219 -1.93 16.36 1.31
C ILE A 219 -1.09 17.29 2.17
N LYS A 220 -0.78 16.83 3.38
CA LYS A 220 0.18 17.47 4.28
C LYS A 220 1.60 17.30 3.74
N LEU A 221 2.41 18.34 3.90
CA LEU A 221 3.85 18.34 3.74
C LEU A 221 4.52 18.57 5.10
N PHE A 222 5.80 18.25 5.19
CA PHE A 222 6.60 18.40 6.40
C PHE A 222 7.91 19.08 6.07
N GLY A 223 8.46 19.86 7.01
CA GLY A 223 9.80 20.42 6.87
C GLY A 223 10.86 19.32 6.85
N ILE A 224 11.85 19.43 5.98
CA ILE A 224 13.01 18.53 5.98
C ILE A 224 13.71 18.66 7.33
N PRO A 225 13.93 17.55 8.06
CA PRO A 225 14.58 17.62 9.37
C PRO A 225 16.04 18.11 9.23
N GLU A 226 16.48 18.91 10.19
CA GLU A 226 17.86 19.43 10.28
C GLU A 226 18.90 18.30 10.26
N THR A 227 18.63 17.23 11.01
CA THR A 227 19.49 16.06 11.11
C THR A 227 18.66 14.79 10.90
N LYS A 228 19.25 13.87 10.11
CA LYS A 228 18.85 12.48 10.02
C LYS A 228 20.00 11.58 10.44
N SER A 229 19.72 10.59 11.26
CA SER A 229 20.67 9.53 11.58
C SER A 229 20.04 8.18 11.40
N VAL A 230 20.83 7.21 10.93
CA VAL A 230 20.45 5.80 10.88
C VAL A 230 21.21 5.01 11.91
N ALA A 231 20.60 3.94 12.41
CA ALA A 231 21.25 2.94 13.25
C ALA A 231 20.92 1.52 12.82
N SER A 232 21.82 0.59 13.14
CA SER A 232 21.61 -0.84 12.98
C SER A 232 21.93 -1.54 14.30
N CYS A 233 21.15 -2.56 14.65
CA CYS A 233 21.41 -3.41 15.82
C CYS A 233 21.07 -4.86 15.52
N VAL A 234 21.92 -5.78 15.98
CA VAL A 234 21.78 -7.23 15.76
C VAL A 234 21.39 -7.89 17.07
N PHE A 235 20.48 -8.87 17.02
CA PHE A 235 19.93 -9.53 18.20
C PHE A 235 20.16 -11.04 18.17
N PRO A 236 20.26 -11.68 19.34
CA PRO A 236 20.43 -13.14 19.42
C PRO A 236 19.21 -13.92 18.94
N ASN A 237 18.01 -13.32 18.98
CA ASN A 237 16.77 -13.92 18.48
C ASN A 237 15.69 -12.85 18.22
N ILE A 238 14.61 -13.28 17.55
CA ILE A 238 13.48 -12.43 17.15
C ILE A 238 12.77 -11.83 18.37
N GLU A 239 12.53 -12.62 19.42
CA GLU A 239 11.81 -12.18 20.62
C GLU A 239 12.49 -10.95 21.25
N LYS A 240 13.82 -11.00 21.40
CA LYS A 240 14.61 -9.88 21.94
C LYS A 240 14.57 -8.65 21.03
N ALA A 241 14.68 -8.84 19.71
CA ALA A 241 14.58 -7.74 18.76
C ALA A 241 13.23 -7.03 18.89
N ILE A 242 12.12 -7.78 18.81
CA ILE A 242 10.77 -7.21 18.80
C ILE A 242 10.38 -6.65 20.17
N ASN A 243 10.76 -7.27 21.28
CA ASN A 243 10.49 -6.69 22.61
C ASN A 243 11.21 -5.35 22.81
N SER A 244 12.41 -5.17 22.24
CA SER A 244 13.07 -3.86 22.26
C SER A 244 12.27 -2.80 21.48
N VAL A 245 11.68 -3.17 20.34
CA VAL A 245 10.79 -2.29 19.56
C VAL A 245 9.57 -1.90 20.39
N ILE A 246 8.91 -2.88 21.02
CA ILE A 246 7.72 -2.66 21.87
C ILE A 246 8.03 -1.62 22.94
N GLU A 247 9.16 -1.76 23.65
CA GLU A 247 9.56 -0.81 24.68
C GLU A 247 9.86 0.58 24.12
N VAL A 248 10.61 0.69 23.02
CA VAL A 248 10.89 1.96 22.33
C VAL A 248 9.59 2.72 22.00
N ILE A 249 8.58 2.02 21.50
CA ILE A 249 7.28 2.61 21.16
C ILE A 249 6.48 2.97 22.42
N GLN A 250 6.44 2.10 23.43
CA GLN A 250 5.66 2.32 24.66
C GLN A 250 6.14 3.51 25.48
N ILE A 251 7.46 3.78 25.50
CA ILE A 251 8.00 4.95 26.18
C ILE A 251 7.91 6.24 25.34
N GLY A 252 7.42 6.15 24.10
CA GLY A 252 7.15 7.30 23.24
C GLY A 252 8.38 7.91 22.58
N VAL A 253 9.41 7.12 22.24
CA VAL A 253 10.53 7.66 21.45
C VAL A 253 10.02 8.10 20.07
N PRO A 254 10.26 9.36 19.63
CA PRO A 254 9.76 9.88 18.35
C PRO A 254 10.61 9.42 17.15
N ILE A 255 10.85 8.11 17.07
CA ILE A 255 11.66 7.44 16.05
C ILE A 255 11.03 7.59 14.66
N ALA A 256 11.85 7.80 13.62
CA ALA A 256 11.35 8.03 12.26
C ALA A 256 11.05 6.73 11.51
N ARG A 257 11.85 5.68 11.74
CA ARG A 257 11.68 4.34 11.17
C ARG A 257 12.23 3.29 12.13
N ILE A 258 11.60 2.13 12.20
CA ILE A 258 12.17 0.95 12.86
C ILE A 258 11.71 -0.30 12.11
N GLU A 259 12.66 -0.86 11.37
CA GLU A 259 12.46 -1.94 10.43
C GLU A 259 13.12 -3.20 10.95
N PHE A 260 12.48 -4.33 10.72
CA PHE A 260 12.98 -5.64 11.08
C PHE A 260 13.31 -6.47 9.84
N ALA A 261 14.37 -7.28 9.94
CA ALA A 261 14.66 -8.38 9.04
C ALA A 261 15.10 -9.59 9.86
N ASP A 262 14.49 -10.75 9.58
CA ASP A 262 14.93 -12.01 10.19
C ASP A 262 16.24 -12.51 9.57
N GLU A 263 16.81 -13.57 10.16
CA GLU A 263 18.10 -14.11 9.71
C GLU A 263 18.04 -14.61 8.26
N VAL A 264 16.90 -15.14 7.81
CA VAL A 264 16.70 -15.61 6.43
C VAL A 264 16.74 -14.43 5.46
N GLN A 265 16.10 -13.32 5.81
CA GLN A 265 16.13 -12.11 5.00
C GLN A 265 17.54 -11.51 4.93
N ILE A 266 18.28 -11.49 6.05
CA ILE A 266 19.66 -10.99 6.07
C ILE A 266 20.57 -11.86 5.20
N GLU A 267 20.40 -13.19 5.24
CA GLU A 267 21.11 -14.09 4.34
C GLU A 267 20.78 -13.82 2.86
N ALA A 268 19.50 -13.57 2.55
CA ALA A 268 19.06 -13.21 1.21
C ALA A 268 19.73 -11.92 0.71
N ILE A 269 19.77 -10.88 1.56
CA ILE A 269 20.42 -9.61 1.26
C ILE A 269 21.92 -9.79 1.04
N ASN A 270 22.60 -10.55 1.89
CA ASN A 270 24.03 -10.86 1.73
C ASN A 270 24.32 -11.49 0.36
N LYS A 271 23.51 -12.46 -0.06
CA LYS A 271 23.67 -13.12 -1.37
C LYS A 271 23.40 -12.17 -2.53
N PHE A 272 22.33 -11.37 -2.45
CA PHE A 272 21.89 -10.47 -3.51
C PHE A 272 22.84 -9.28 -3.71
N GLU A 273 23.25 -8.63 -2.61
CA GLU A 273 24.09 -7.43 -2.65
C GLU A 273 25.59 -7.74 -2.53
N LYS A 274 25.97 -9.01 -2.32
CA LYS A 274 27.35 -9.44 -2.04
C LYS A 274 27.93 -8.75 -0.81
N SER A 275 27.11 -8.58 0.22
CA SER A 275 27.49 -8.03 1.52
C SER A 275 27.80 -9.14 2.53
N SER A 276 28.30 -8.77 3.71
CA SER A 276 28.75 -9.68 4.77
C SER A 276 28.19 -9.30 6.13
N HIS A 277 26.89 -8.99 6.18
CA HIS A 277 26.18 -8.75 7.45
C HIS A 277 26.10 -10.04 8.26
N GLU A 278 26.09 -9.93 9.59
CA GLU A 278 25.88 -11.07 10.47
C GLU A 278 24.47 -11.64 10.27
N VAL A 279 24.36 -12.95 10.05
CA VAL A 279 23.09 -13.64 9.73
C VAL A 279 22.31 -13.89 11.01
N LEU A 280 21.76 -12.81 11.55
CA LEU A 280 20.97 -12.77 12.79
C LEU A 280 19.82 -11.76 12.64
N PRO A 281 18.75 -11.88 13.46
CA PRO A 281 17.67 -10.90 13.49
C PRO A 281 18.22 -9.49 13.68
N THR A 282 17.84 -8.57 12.80
CA THR A 282 18.43 -7.23 12.71
C THR A 282 17.34 -6.17 12.71
N LEU A 283 17.56 -5.09 13.47
CA LEU A 283 16.79 -3.86 13.39
C LEU A 283 17.57 -2.78 12.65
N TRP A 284 16.88 -2.10 11.74
CA TRP A 284 17.34 -0.85 11.12
C TRP A 284 16.45 0.30 11.56
N MET A 285 17.06 1.38 12.02
CA MET A 285 16.37 2.49 12.66
C MET A 285 16.77 3.81 12.03
N GLU A 286 15.86 4.78 12.03
CA GLU A 286 16.16 6.15 11.61
C GLU A 286 15.55 7.16 12.59
N PHE A 287 16.28 8.24 12.81
CA PHE A 287 15.95 9.32 13.74
C PHE A 287 15.94 10.65 13.00
N HIS A 288 14.95 11.49 13.30
CA HIS A 288 14.82 12.83 12.72
C HIS A 288 14.68 13.87 13.82
N GLY A 289 15.30 15.03 13.63
CA GLY A 289 15.16 16.19 14.51
C GLY A 289 16.33 17.16 14.36
N SER A 290 16.58 17.97 15.39
CA SER A 290 17.86 18.66 15.55
C SER A 290 18.96 17.67 15.95
N GLU A 291 20.22 18.09 15.89
CA GLU A 291 21.36 17.26 16.31
C GLU A 291 21.19 16.71 17.73
N ASN A 292 20.73 17.55 18.67
CA ASN A 292 20.50 17.15 20.07
C ASN A 292 19.36 16.13 20.19
N SER A 293 18.24 16.36 19.49
CA SER A 293 17.10 15.44 19.54
C SER A 293 17.44 14.08 18.93
N VAL A 294 18.19 14.04 17.83
CA VAL A 294 18.66 12.79 17.21
C VAL A 294 19.61 12.05 18.12
N ARG A 295 20.54 12.74 18.79
CA ARG A 295 21.45 12.14 19.77
C ARG A 295 20.68 11.53 20.94
N GLU A 296 19.76 12.28 21.54
CA GLU A 296 18.93 11.82 22.66
C GLU A 296 18.11 10.58 22.29
N GLN A 297 17.42 10.60 21.14
CA GLN A 297 16.67 9.45 20.64
C GLN A 297 17.60 8.23 20.46
N SER A 298 18.75 8.42 19.84
CA SER A 298 19.72 7.34 19.56
C SER A 298 20.25 6.72 20.85
N GLU A 299 20.61 7.53 21.86
CA GLU A 299 21.11 7.06 23.15
C GLU A 299 20.04 6.32 23.97
N ILE A 300 18.78 6.78 23.93
CA ILE A 300 17.66 6.09 24.57
C ILE A 300 17.46 4.71 23.93
N VAL A 301 17.36 4.67 22.60
CA VAL A 301 17.14 3.42 21.87
C VAL A 301 18.33 2.46 22.05
N GLN A 302 19.56 2.97 22.03
CA GLN A 302 20.75 2.16 22.31
C GLN A 302 20.63 1.45 23.67
N ARG A 303 20.34 2.19 24.74
CA ARG A 303 20.17 1.61 26.09
C ARG A 303 19.09 0.54 26.14
N ILE A 304 17.97 0.76 25.47
CA ILE A 304 16.89 -0.24 25.39
C ILE A 304 17.40 -1.48 24.65
N THR A 305 17.97 -1.32 23.46
CA THR A 305 18.46 -2.47 22.69
C THR A 305 19.50 -3.29 23.47
N GLU A 306 20.39 -2.63 24.24
CA GLU A 306 21.37 -3.29 25.11
C GLU A 306 20.70 -4.14 26.22
N GLN A 307 19.60 -3.70 26.81
CA GLN A 307 18.82 -4.47 27.81
C GLN A 307 18.25 -5.78 27.23
N TYR A 308 18.00 -5.80 25.92
CA TYR A 308 17.55 -6.99 25.19
C TYR A 308 18.70 -7.78 24.55
N ASN A 309 19.95 -7.54 24.98
CA ASN A 309 21.16 -8.17 24.44
C ASN A 309 21.39 -7.84 22.95
N GLY A 310 20.89 -6.70 22.48
CA GLY A 310 21.25 -6.14 21.19
C GLY A 310 22.75 -5.83 21.17
N SER A 311 23.40 -6.18 20.06
CA SER A 311 24.83 -5.96 19.86
C SER A 311 25.08 -5.11 18.63
N SER A 312 26.32 -4.62 18.51
CA SER A 312 26.78 -3.86 17.35
C SER A 312 25.93 -2.62 17.03
N PHE A 313 25.30 -2.00 18.04
CA PHE A 313 24.54 -0.76 17.86
C PHE A 313 25.47 0.34 17.34
N LYS A 314 25.25 0.77 16.11
CA LYS A 314 26.04 1.82 15.46
C LYS A 314 25.09 2.81 14.82
N TRP A 315 25.12 4.06 15.29
CA TRP A 315 24.37 5.15 14.68
C TRP A 315 25.30 6.15 14.00
N THR A 316 24.85 6.73 12.90
CA THR A 316 25.65 7.64 12.07
C THR A 316 24.75 8.59 11.28
N SER A 317 25.23 9.80 11.05
CA SER A 317 24.57 10.79 10.18
C SER A 317 25.28 10.90 8.81
N LYS A 318 26.22 10.00 8.52
CA LYS A 318 26.91 9.97 7.21
C LYS A 318 25.94 9.52 6.12
N ILE A 319 25.82 10.33 5.07
CA ILE A 319 24.92 10.07 3.95
C ILE A 319 25.19 8.75 3.21
N GLU A 320 26.45 8.31 3.16
CA GLU A 320 26.84 7.04 2.54
C GLU A 320 26.27 5.84 3.29
N GLU A 321 26.42 5.83 4.63
CA GLU A 321 25.90 4.76 5.49
C GLU A 321 24.36 4.75 5.50
N TYR A 322 23.75 5.95 5.52
CA TYR A 322 22.31 6.13 5.34
C TYR A 322 21.82 5.48 4.05
N ASN A 323 22.42 5.83 2.92
CA ASN A 323 22.01 5.33 1.60
C ASN A 323 22.24 3.82 1.50
N LYS A 324 23.33 3.31 2.06
CA LYS A 324 23.66 1.89 2.05
C LYS A 324 22.62 1.06 2.81
N LEU A 325 22.30 1.45 4.04
CA LEU A 325 21.32 0.74 4.87
C LEU A 325 19.94 0.76 4.22
N TRP A 326 19.48 1.91 3.75
CA TRP A 326 18.15 2.01 3.14
C TRP A 326 18.07 1.33 1.79
N LYS A 327 19.16 1.30 1.01
CA LYS A 327 19.21 0.51 -0.21
C LYS A 327 18.99 -0.98 0.07
N ALA A 328 19.66 -1.54 1.08
CA ALA A 328 19.49 -2.93 1.47
C ALA A 328 18.03 -3.25 1.86
N ARG A 329 17.39 -2.36 2.66
CA ARG A 329 15.99 -2.53 3.06
C ARG A 329 15.01 -2.42 1.89
N HIS A 330 15.21 -1.47 0.97
CA HIS A 330 14.37 -1.34 -0.24
C HIS A 330 14.54 -2.52 -1.19
N ASN A 331 15.72 -3.15 -1.21
CA ASN A 331 16.00 -4.33 -2.04
C ASN A 331 15.55 -5.64 -1.40
N ALA A 332 15.00 -5.64 -0.18
CA ALA A 332 14.70 -6.87 0.57
C ALA A 332 13.78 -7.84 -0.18
N ALA A 333 12.73 -7.33 -0.84
CA ALA A 333 11.85 -8.16 -1.66
C ALA A 333 12.61 -8.80 -2.84
N TYR A 334 13.40 -8.03 -3.61
CA TYR A 334 14.21 -8.58 -4.70
C TYR A 334 15.23 -9.61 -4.21
N ALA A 335 15.83 -9.37 -3.04
CA ALA A 335 16.75 -10.30 -2.41
C ALA A 335 16.04 -11.61 -2.01
N ALA A 336 14.81 -11.54 -1.48
CA ALA A 336 14.01 -12.71 -1.17
C ALA A 336 13.68 -13.51 -2.45
N ALA A 337 13.25 -12.86 -3.53
CA ALA A 337 12.97 -13.53 -4.82
C ALA A 337 14.21 -14.28 -5.34
N ALA A 338 15.39 -13.69 -5.18
CA ALA A 338 16.66 -14.26 -5.64
C ALA A 338 17.07 -15.55 -4.90
N LEU A 339 16.44 -15.89 -3.77
CA LEU A 339 16.70 -17.14 -3.05
C LEU A 339 16.36 -18.39 -3.90
N ARG A 340 15.35 -18.30 -4.78
CA ARG A 340 14.97 -19.39 -5.70
C ARG A 340 14.72 -18.85 -7.11
N PRO A 341 15.74 -18.84 -7.98
CA PRO A 341 15.59 -18.40 -9.37
C PRO A 341 14.44 -19.12 -10.10
N GLY A 342 13.58 -18.36 -10.80
CA GLY A 342 12.42 -18.88 -11.51
C GLY A 342 11.15 -19.04 -10.65
N CYS A 343 11.22 -18.76 -9.35
CA CYS A 343 10.05 -18.61 -8.48
C CYS A 343 9.59 -17.14 -8.41
N GLY A 344 8.36 -16.92 -7.94
CA GLY A 344 7.82 -15.59 -7.66
C GLY A 344 7.70 -15.34 -6.16
N ILE A 345 7.34 -14.11 -5.79
CA ILE A 345 7.01 -13.75 -4.40
C ILE A 345 5.50 -13.70 -4.24
N TRP A 346 5.01 -14.39 -3.22
CA TRP A 346 3.73 -14.09 -2.60
C TRP A 346 4.01 -13.29 -1.34
N ALA A 347 3.85 -11.97 -1.45
CA ALA A 347 4.03 -11.06 -0.32
C ALA A 347 2.76 -11.07 0.53
N THR A 348 2.92 -11.33 1.82
CA THR A 348 1.83 -11.16 2.79
C THR A 348 1.99 -9.86 3.54
N ASP A 349 0.95 -9.52 4.30
CA ASP A 349 0.90 -8.27 5.05
C ASP A 349 -0.20 -8.40 6.11
N VAL A 350 0.20 -8.27 7.38
CA VAL A 350 -0.71 -8.19 8.53
C VAL A 350 -0.18 -7.15 9.51
N CYS A 351 -1.07 -6.60 10.34
CA CYS A 351 -0.67 -5.73 11.44
C CYS A 351 -1.38 -6.18 12.72
N VAL A 352 -0.68 -6.12 13.85
CA VAL A 352 -1.21 -6.48 15.17
C VAL A 352 -0.94 -5.35 16.16
N PRO A 353 -1.70 -5.25 17.27
CA PRO A 353 -1.33 -4.35 18.36
C PRO A 353 0.13 -4.58 18.77
N ILE A 354 0.88 -3.49 19.00
CA ILE A 354 2.34 -3.57 19.21
C ILE A 354 2.73 -4.59 20.29
N SER A 355 1.92 -4.72 21.35
CA SER A 355 2.11 -5.66 22.45
C SER A 355 2.00 -7.14 22.07
N ARG A 356 1.44 -7.46 20.89
CA ARG A 356 1.28 -8.83 20.36
C ARG A 356 2.25 -9.16 19.24
N LEU A 357 3.07 -8.20 18.81
CA LEU A 357 3.94 -8.34 17.64
C LEU A 357 4.95 -9.48 17.78
N ALA A 358 5.59 -9.60 18.95
CA ALA A 358 6.58 -10.66 19.21
C ALA A 358 5.93 -12.05 19.10
N ASP A 359 4.79 -12.26 19.77
CA ASP A 359 4.05 -13.53 19.74
C ASP A 359 3.66 -13.90 18.30
N CYS A 360 3.08 -12.95 17.57
CA CYS A 360 2.61 -13.18 16.20
C CYS A 360 3.75 -13.60 15.27
N ILE A 361 4.89 -12.89 15.31
CA ILE A 361 6.06 -13.22 14.46
C ILE A 361 6.65 -14.58 14.88
N LEU A 362 6.76 -14.88 16.18
CA LEU A 362 7.33 -16.14 16.66
C LEU A 362 6.47 -17.35 16.27
N GLU A 363 5.15 -17.25 16.41
CA GLU A 363 4.23 -18.31 15.95
C GLU A 363 4.28 -18.49 14.43
N THR A 364 4.35 -17.38 13.69
CA THR A 364 4.53 -17.41 12.24
C THR A 364 5.84 -18.09 11.86
N LYS A 365 6.93 -17.79 12.57
CA LYS A 365 8.24 -18.40 12.33
C LYS A 365 8.22 -19.90 12.60
N LYS A 366 7.56 -20.36 13.66
CA LYS A 366 7.36 -21.80 13.95
C LYS A 366 6.61 -22.51 12.83
N GLN A 367 5.58 -21.87 12.27
CA GLN A 367 4.85 -22.40 11.13
C GLN A 367 5.74 -22.49 9.88
N ILE A 368 6.51 -21.44 9.58
CA ILE A 368 7.44 -21.41 8.45
C ILE A 368 8.51 -22.51 8.54
N GLN A 369 9.02 -22.81 9.73
CA GLN A 369 10.02 -23.86 9.94
C GLN A 369 9.52 -25.27 9.56
N SER A 370 8.21 -25.48 9.44
CA SER A 370 7.63 -26.75 8.98
C SER A 370 7.57 -26.88 7.45
N SER A 371 7.87 -25.80 6.71
CA SER A 371 7.85 -25.75 5.25
C SER A 371 9.26 -25.77 4.66
N SER A 372 9.40 -26.33 3.46
CA SER A 372 10.62 -26.20 2.65
C SER A 372 10.68 -24.92 1.81
N ILE A 373 9.59 -24.14 1.77
CA ILE A 373 9.49 -22.92 0.97
C ILE A 373 10.17 -21.78 1.74
N PRO A 374 11.21 -21.11 1.18
CA PRO A 374 11.80 -19.95 1.81
C PRO A 374 10.76 -18.85 2.01
N ALA A 375 10.68 -18.35 3.23
CA ALA A 375 9.73 -17.31 3.62
C ALA A 375 10.40 -16.31 4.58
N PRO A 376 11.29 -15.43 4.06
CA PRO A 376 11.90 -14.38 4.84
C PRO A 376 10.85 -13.45 5.47
N ILE A 377 11.16 -12.89 6.64
CA ILE A 377 10.31 -11.93 7.34
C ILE A 377 10.98 -10.55 7.30
N VAL A 378 10.21 -9.55 6.88
CA VAL A 378 10.53 -8.13 7.02
C VAL A 378 9.36 -7.40 7.62
N GLY A 379 9.58 -6.27 8.30
CA GLY A 379 8.45 -5.51 8.81
C GLY A 379 8.76 -4.09 9.19
N HIS A 380 7.75 -3.24 9.03
CA HIS A 380 7.65 -1.93 9.64
C HIS A 380 7.23 -2.10 11.10
N VAL A 381 8.11 -2.65 11.93
CA VAL A 381 7.74 -3.16 13.26
C VAL A 381 7.37 -2.04 14.26
N GLY A 382 7.64 -0.78 13.93
CA GLY A 382 7.30 0.38 14.76
C GLY A 382 5.81 0.66 14.89
N ASP A 383 4.99 0.19 13.95
CA ASP A 383 3.54 0.34 13.97
C ASP A 383 2.80 -1.00 14.01
N GLY A 384 3.51 -2.10 14.27
CA GLY A 384 2.91 -3.43 14.43
C GLY A 384 2.79 -4.23 13.13
N ASN A 385 3.30 -3.71 12.01
CA ASN A 385 3.18 -4.33 10.70
C ASN A 385 4.39 -5.22 10.33
N PHE A 386 4.11 -6.38 9.74
CA PHE A 386 5.14 -7.24 9.15
C PHE A 386 4.62 -8.05 7.95
N HIS A 387 5.58 -8.53 7.17
CA HIS A 387 5.39 -9.26 5.93
C HIS A 387 6.14 -10.58 5.99
N VAL A 388 5.52 -11.61 5.41
CA VAL A 388 6.19 -12.86 5.06
C VAL A 388 6.28 -12.92 3.55
N CYS A 389 7.50 -13.08 3.02
CA CYS A 389 7.73 -13.15 1.58
C CYS A 389 7.88 -14.61 1.13
N PHE A 390 6.78 -15.30 0.87
CA PHE A 390 6.85 -16.70 0.39
C PHE A 390 7.43 -16.76 -1.03
N VAL A 391 8.57 -17.44 -1.20
CA VAL A 391 9.25 -17.59 -2.49
C VAL A 391 8.75 -18.87 -3.16
N VAL A 392 7.67 -18.75 -3.92
CA VAL A 392 6.85 -19.86 -4.42
C VAL A 392 7.01 -20.09 -5.92
N ASN A 393 7.03 -21.35 -6.35
CA ASN A 393 6.95 -21.68 -7.77
C ASN A 393 5.49 -21.58 -8.26
N PRO A 394 5.14 -20.63 -9.15
CA PRO A 394 3.75 -20.45 -9.60
C PRO A 394 3.20 -21.63 -10.40
N LYS A 395 4.06 -22.54 -10.88
CA LYS A 395 3.68 -23.74 -11.63
C LYS A 395 3.50 -24.97 -10.73
N ASN A 396 3.82 -24.86 -9.44
CA ASN A 396 3.70 -25.96 -8.49
C ASN A 396 2.45 -25.78 -7.63
N SER A 397 1.36 -26.48 -7.97
CA SER A 397 0.10 -26.38 -7.24
C SER A 397 0.19 -26.83 -5.78
N ALA A 398 1.11 -27.74 -5.45
CA ALA A 398 1.32 -28.16 -4.06
C ALA A 398 1.91 -27.02 -3.21
N GLU A 399 2.95 -26.34 -3.70
CA GLU A 399 3.52 -25.17 -3.01
C GLU A 399 2.50 -24.04 -2.89
N ILE A 400 1.70 -23.79 -3.95
CA ILE A 400 0.65 -22.76 -3.92
C ILE A 400 -0.40 -23.06 -2.85
N ASN A 401 -0.86 -24.31 -2.74
CA ASN A 401 -1.82 -24.70 -1.72
C ASN A 401 -1.25 -24.63 -0.29
N GLU A 402 0.01 -25.01 -0.12
CA GLU A 402 0.73 -24.91 1.16
C GLU A 402 0.86 -23.44 1.61
N VAL A 403 1.37 -22.57 0.73
CA VAL A 403 1.51 -21.13 1.01
C VAL A 403 0.14 -20.49 1.26
N LYS A 404 -0.89 -20.85 0.50
CA LYS A 404 -2.25 -20.35 0.73
C LYS A 404 -2.71 -20.67 2.15
N LYS A 405 -2.49 -21.91 2.62
CA LYS A 405 -2.88 -22.32 3.97
C LYS A 405 -2.08 -21.57 5.03
N MET A 406 -0.76 -21.43 4.84
CA MET A 406 0.09 -20.69 5.77
C MET A 406 -0.27 -19.20 5.86
N ASN A 407 -0.59 -18.58 4.72
CA ASN A 407 -1.07 -17.20 4.69
C ASN A 407 -2.43 -17.03 5.36
N GLU A 408 -3.36 -17.96 5.15
CA GLU A 408 -4.65 -17.98 5.86
C GLU A 408 -4.46 -18.07 7.38
N ASP A 409 -3.59 -18.98 7.84
CA ASP A 409 -3.31 -19.14 9.26
C ASP A 409 -2.62 -17.90 9.86
N LEU A 410 -1.72 -17.24 9.12
CA LEU A 410 -1.13 -15.96 9.49
C LEU A 410 -2.20 -14.87 9.66
N VAL A 411 -3.11 -14.76 8.70
CA VAL A 411 -4.20 -13.77 8.73
C VAL A 411 -5.14 -14.04 9.93
N PHE A 412 -5.55 -15.29 10.14
CA PHE A 412 -6.41 -15.63 11.28
C PHE A 412 -5.71 -15.40 12.62
N ARG A 413 -4.43 -15.75 12.73
CA ARG A 413 -3.62 -15.43 13.91
C ARG A 413 -3.63 -13.94 14.19
N ALA A 414 -3.37 -13.10 13.18
CA ALA A 414 -3.39 -11.65 13.35
C ALA A 414 -4.75 -11.15 13.84
N ILE A 415 -5.86 -11.60 13.25
CA ILE A 415 -7.22 -11.22 13.67
C ILE A 415 -7.51 -11.68 15.11
N GLU A 416 -7.15 -12.91 15.48
CA GLU A 416 -7.30 -13.43 16.85
C GLU A 416 -6.47 -12.67 17.88
N MET A 417 -5.47 -11.91 17.44
CA MET A 417 -4.65 -11.02 18.26
C MET A 417 -5.13 -9.56 18.25
N ASP A 418 -6.39 -9.30 17.87
CA ASP A 418 -6.98 -7.97 17.67
C ASP A 418 -6.26 -7.13 16.59
N GLY A 419 -5.59 -7.81 15.67
CA GLY A 419 -4.96 -7.23 14.49
C GLY A 419 -5.87 -7.22 13.27
N THR A 420 -5.26 -7.08 12.10
CA THR A 420 -5.92 -6.95 10.80
C THR A 420 -5.33 -7.90 9.77
N CYS A 421 -6.18 -8.35 8.83
CA CYS A 421 -5.78 -9.18 7.69
C CYS A 421 -4.90 -8.45 6.67
N THR A 422 -4.80 -7.13 6.75
CA THR A 422 -3.91 -6.31 5.91
C THR A 422 -3.48 -5.05 6.66
N GLY A 423 -2.17 -4.87 6.82
CA GLY A 423 -1.60 -3.64 7.37
C GLY A 423 -1.68 -2.48 6.37
N GLU A 424 -1.29 -2.72 5.12
CA GLU A 424 -1.08 -1.66 4.14
C GLU A 424 -1.43 -1.97 2.67
N HIS A 425 -1.57 -3.24 2.29
CA HIS A 425 -1.83 -3.59 0.88
C HIS A 425 -3.29 -3.41 0.45
N GLY A 426 -4.24 -3.50 1.38
CA GLY A 426 -5.67 -3.45 1.11
C GLY A 426 -6.31 -4.83 0.96
N ILE A 427 -7.57 -4.86 0.55
CA ILE A 427 -8.35 -6.09 0.40
C ILE A 427 -8.28 -6.62 -1.03
N GLY A 428 -8.38 -5.73 -2.02
CA GLY A 428 -8.47 -6.06 -3.43
C GLY A 428 -9.53 -7.12 -3.69
N TYR A 429 -9.23 -8.08 -4.56
CA TYR A 429 -9.99 -9.33 -4.59
C TYR A 429 -9.29 -10.46 -3.82
N GLY A 430 -8.00 -10.28 -3.52
CA GLY A 430 -7.14 -11.29 -2.91
C GLY A 430 -7.50 -11.66 -1.48
N LYS A 431 -8.04 -10.70 -0.71
CA LYS A 431 -8.34 -10.85 0.72
C LYS A 431 -9.81 -10.68 1.09
N VAL A 432 -10.71 -10.62 0.10
CA VAL A 432 -12.16 -10.39 0.32
C VAL A 432 -12.78 -11.39 1.30
N ASP A 433 -12.28 -12.62 1.31
CA ASP A 433 -12.80 -13.71 2.14
C ASP A 433 -12.43 -13.52 3.64
N TYR A 434 -11.46 -12.65 3.96
CA TYR A 434 -11.05 -12.37 5.35
C TYR A 434 -11.78 -11.18 5.99
N LEU A 435 -12.37 -10.30 5.19
CA LEU A 435 -12.97 -9.06 5.70
C LEU A 435 -14.17 -9.32 6.64
N VAL A 436 -14.97 -10.33 6.33
CA VAL A 436 -16.08 -10.78 7.20
C VAL A 436 -15.54 -11.38 8.50
N LYS A 437 -14.42 -12.10 8.44
CA LYS A 437 -13.79 -12.68 9.64
C LYS A 437 -13.26 -11.60 10.58
N GLU A 438 -12.73 -10.49 10.04
CA GLU A 438 -12.21 -9.37 10.83
C GLU A 438 -13.32 -8.48 11.41
N HIS A 439 -14.34 -8.11 10.62
CA HIS A 439 -15.33 -7.11 11.03
C HIS A 439 -16.72 -7.67 11.37
N GLY A 440 -16.98 -8.94 11.06
CA GLY A 440 -18.31 -9.54 11.16
C GLY A 440 -19.26 -9.15 10.02
N GLU A 441 -20.27 -9.98 9.79
CA GLU A 441 -21.23 -9.84 8.68
C GLU A 441 -21.96 -8.49 8.69
N ASN A 442 -22.51 -8.09 9.85
CA ASN A 442 -23.27 -6.84 9.98
C ASN A 442 -22.45 -5.61 9.58
N THR A 443 -21.18 -5.55 9.98
CA THR A 443 -20.30 -4.42 9.68
C THR A 443 -19.99 -4.39 8.17
N VAL A 444 -19.68 -5.54 7.58
CA VAL A 444 -19.44 -5.65 6.14
C VAL A 444 -20.69 -5.29 5.33
N ASP A 445 -21.88 -5.66 5.79
CA ASP A 445 -23.13 -5.31 5.12
C ASP A 445 -23.43 -3.80 5.16
N VAL A 446 -23.00 -3.09 6.20
CA VAL A 446 -23.02 -1.61 6.21
C VAL A 446 -22.06 -1.06 5.15
N MET A 447 -20.86 -1.63 4.99
CA MET A 447 -19.93 -1.19 3.93
C MET A 447 -20.53 -1.39 2.54
N LYS A 448 -21.19 -2.54 2.30
CA LYS A 448 -21.95 -2.80 1.06
C LYS A 448 -23.07 -1.78 0.88
N SER A 449 -23.81 -1.43 1.94
CA SER A 449 -24.89 -0.45 1.87
C SER A 449 -24.37 0.93 1.42
N ILE A 450 -23.17 1.33 1.88
CA ILE A 450 -22.52 2.57 1.41
C ILE A 450 -22.13 2.45 -0.06
N LYS A 451 -21.49 1.34 -0.45
CA LYS A 451 -21.12 1.04 -1.84
C LYS A 451 -22.33 1.16 -2.77
N PHE A 452 -23.43 0.48 -2.48
CA PHE A 452 -24.63 0.50 -3.32
C PHE A 452 -25.41 1.82 -3.24
N SER A 453 -25.20 2.63 -2.21
CA SER A 453 -25.76 3.99 -2.15
C SER A 453 -25.04 4.96 -3.10
N LEU A 454 -23.72 4.82 -3.23
CA LEU A 454 -22.89 5.66 -4.11
C LEU A 454 -22.77 5.12 -5.54
N ASP A 455 -22.90 3.81 -5.70
CA ASP A 455 -22.83 3.11 -6.98
C ASP A 455 -23.93 2.03 -7.07
N PRO A 456 -25.20 2.43 -7.28
CA PRO A 456 -26.34 1.50 -7.33
C PRO A 456 -26.26 0.47 -8.47
N ARG A 457 -25.42 0.73 -9.49
CA ARG A 457 -25.21 -0.16 -10.63
C ARG A 457 -24.00 -1.07 -10.48
N ASN A 458 -23.26 -0.94 -9.38
CA ASN A 458 -22.04 -1.69 -9.09
C ASN A 458 -21.03 -1.65 -10.25
N ILE A 459 -20.84 -0.49 -10.89
CA ILE A 459 -19.88 -0.35 -11.99
C ILE A 459 -18.46 -0.03 -11.51
N MET A 460 -18.29 0.53 -10.31
CA MET A 460 -17.00 0.99 -9.80
C MET A 460 -16.22 -0.16 -9.19
N ASN A 461 -15.18 -0.60 -9.89
CA ASN A 461 -14.26 -1.67 -9.52
C ASN A 461 -14.96 -2.91 -8.89
N PRO A 462 -15.92 -3.55 -9.58
CA PRO A 462 -16.70 -4.64 -9.02
C PRO A 462 -15.85 -5.87 -8.68
N GLY A 463 -16.29 -6.62 -7.66
CA GLY A 463 -15.63 -7.81 -7.13
C GLY A 463 -14.41 -7.54 -6.24
N LYS A 464 -14.19 -6.30 -5.78
CA LYS A 464 -13.13 -5.93 -4.83
C LYS A 464 -13.74 -5.49 -3.51
N VAL A 465 -12.97 -5.64 -2.43
CA VAL A 465 -13.36 -5.41 -1.02
C VAL A 465 -14.43 -6.40 -0.54
N PHE A 466 -15.45 -6.68 -1.34
CA PHE A 466 -16.48 -7.68 -1.09
C PHE A 466 -16.78 -8.48 -2.37
N ARG A 467 -17.31 -9.70 -2.20
CA ARG A 467 -17.93 -10.47 -3.28
C ARG A 467 -19.28 -9.82 -3.67
N ASP A 468 -19.64 -9.90 -4.95
CA ASP A 468 -20.90 -9.38 -5.50
C ASP A 468 -22.16 -10.16 -5.06
#